data_AF-A0A2K3MLK9-F1
#
_entry.id   AF-A0A2K3MLK9-F1
#
_cell.length_a   1.000
_cell.length_b   1.000
_cell.length_c   1.000
_cell.angle_alpha   90.00
_cell.angle_beta   90.00
_cell.angle_gamma   90.00
#
_symmetry.space_group_name_H-M   'P 1'
#
loop_
_entity.id
_entity.type
_entity.pdbx_description
1 polymer ?
#
loop_
_entity_poly.entity_id
_entity_poly.type
_entity_poly.pdbx_seq_one_letter_code
_entity_poly.pdbx_strand_id
1 'polypeptide(L)'
;KLYVLDEPLHEEAPPVGAPRAKRDAYSKHFNDVVEVSCIMLATMTVELQKQHENMVAFNMIEHLKTLYQEQARHERFDVSKALFQTKEGSPVGPHVLKVIGYVENLERLG
;
A
#
# COMPACT_ATOMS: atom_id res chain seq x y z
N LYS A 1 -12.98 -12.93 16.22
CA LYS A 1 -11.92 -12.46 15.31
C LYS A 1 -12.59 -12.06 14.00
N LEU A 2 -12.31 -10.89 13.45
CA LEU A 2 -12.85 -10.49 12.15
C LEU A 2 -12.21 -11.36 11.06
N TYR A 3 -12.99 -11.69 10.02
CA TYR A 3 -12.47 -12.39 8.86
C TYR A 3 -11.77 -11.37 7.96
N VAL A 4 -10.49 -11.60 7.66
CA VAL A 4 -9.63 -10.72 6.88
C VAL A 4 -8.78 -11.58 5.95
N LEU A 5 -8.59 -11.13 4.70
CA LEU A 5 -7.75 -11.80 3.69
C LEU A 5 -6.26 -11.45 3.90
N ASP A 6 -5.75 -11.70 5.11
CA ASP A 6 -4.36 -11.43 5.48
C ASP A 6 -3.38 -12.55 5.05
N GLU A 7 -3.91 -13.64 4.51
CA GLU A 7 -3.12 -14.77 4.04
C GLU A 7 -3.24 -14.91 2.52
N PRO A 8 -2.15 -15.28 1.82
CA PRO A 8 -2.22 -15.57 0.40
C PRO A 8 -3.17 -16.75 0.16
N LEU A 9 -3.85 -16.72 -0.98
CA LEU A 9 -4.65 -17.85 -1.43
C LEU A 9 -3.74 -19.08 -1.56
N HIS A 10 -4.13 -20.19 -0.93
CA HIS A 10 -3.45 -21.47 -1.13
C HIS A 10 -3.46 -21.84 -2.62
N GLU A 11 -2.27 -22.09 -3.19
CA GLU A 11 -2.11 -22.42 -4.61
C GLU A 11 -2.79 -23.76 -4.99
N GLU A 12 -2.88 -24.69 -4.04
CA GLU A 12 -3.45 -26.01 -4.27
C GLU A 12 -4.86 -26.13 -3.70
N ALA A 13 -5.80 -26.52 -4.57
CA ALA A 13 -7.14 -26.88 -4.16
C ALA A 13 -7.13 -28.20 -3.35
N PRO A 14 -8.03 -28.36 -2.37
CA PRO A 14 -8.12 -29.60 -1.62
C PRO A 14 -8.44 -30.79 -2.55
N PRO A 15 -7.85 -31.97 -2.33
CA PRO A 15 -8.10 -33.14 -3.17
C PRO A 15 -9.58 -33.53 -3.15
N VAL A 16 -10.05 -34.22 -4.20
CA VAL A 16 -11.48 -34.60 -4.34
C VAL A 16 -11.98 -35.43 -3.15
N GLY A 17 -11.11 -36.24 -2.55
CA GLY A 17 -11.41 -37.03 -1.35
C GLY A 17 -11.35 -36.26 -0.02
N ALA A 18 -11.03 -34.97 -0.03
CA ALA A 18 -10.95 -34.15 1.18
C ALA A 18 -12.34 -33.97 1.83
N PRO A 19 -12.39 -33.77 3.16
CA PRO A 19 -13.62 -33.44 3.88
C PRO A 19 -14.36 -32.28 3.19
N ARG A 20 -15.68 -32.42 3.05
CA ARG A 20 -16.53 -31.40 2.41
C ARG A 20 -16.32 -30.01 3.02
N ALA A 21 -16.23 -29.92 4.36
CA ALA A 21 -15.99 -28.67 5.06
C ALA A 21 -14.70 -27.96 4.61
N LYS A 22 -13.62 -28.71 4.30
CA LYS A 22 -12.37 -28.12 3.79
C LYS A 22 -12.53 -27.57 2.38
N ARG A 23 -13.25 -28.30 1.52
CA ARG A 23 -13.55 -27.87 0.14
C ARG A 23 -14.44 -26.62 0.14
N ASP A 24 -15.50 -26.62 0.94
CA ASP A 24 -16.42 -25.48 1.06
C ASP A 24 -15.70 -24.24 1.61
N ALA A 25 -14.81 -24.42 2.61
CA ALA A 25 -14.00 -23.32 3.15
C ALA A 25 -13.03 -22.74 2.10
N TYR A 26 -12.36 -23.60 1.33
CA TYR A 26 -11.48 -23.16 0.24
C TYR A 26 -12.27 -22.40 -0.85
N SER A 27 -13.39 -22.93 -1.30
CA SER A 27 -14.22 -22.27 -2.32
C SER A 27 -14.75 -20.93 -1.82
N LYS A 28 -15.13 -20.82 -0.55
CA LYS A 28 -15.51 -19.54 0.06
C LYS A 28 -14.35 -18.55 0.02
N HIS A 29 -13.17 -18.95 0.49
CA HIS A 29 -11.99 -18.07 0.50
C HIS A 29 -11.60 -17.63 -0.92
N PHE A 30 -11.66 -18.53 -1.90
CA PHE A 30 -11.42 -18.21 -3.30
C PHE A 30 -12.40 -17.14 -3.82
N ASN A 31 -13.70 -17.32 -3.57
CA ASN A 31 -14.71 -16.35 -3.98
C ASN A 31 -14.51 -14.99 -3.31
N ASP A 32 -14.21 -14.98 -2.00
CA ASP A 32 -13.94 -13.75 -1.26
C ASP A 32 -12.70 -13.01 -1.82
N VAL A 33 -11.63 -13.76 -2.16
CA VAL A 33 -10.44 -13.19 -2.81
C VAL A 33 -10.79 -12.57 -4.16
N VAL A 34 -11.59 -13.23 -4.98
CA VAL A 34 -12.02 -12.71 -6.29
C VAL A 34 -12.84 -11.43 -6.11
N GLU A 35 -13.84 -11.44 -5.21
CA GLU A 35 -14.70 -10.29 -4.94
C GLU A 35 -13.88 -9.08 -4.49
N VAL A 36 -13.01 -9.26 -3.49
CA VAL A 36 -12.16 -8.18 -2.99
C VAL A 36 -11.20 -7.70 -4.08
N SER A 37 -10.66 -8.59 -4.90
CA SER A 37 -9.78 -8.20 -6.02
C SER A 37 -10.52 -7.28 -7.01
N CYS A 38 -11.76 -7.64 -7.37
CA CYS A 38 -12.59 -6.82 -8.25
C CYS A 38 -12.91 -5.45 -7.63
N ILE A 39 -13.27 -5.40 -6.35
CA ILE A 39 -13.56 -4.15 -5.64
C ILE A 39 -12.32 -3.26 -5.61
N MET A 40 -11.17 -3.82 -5.22
CA MET A 40 -9.91 -3.10 -5.19
C MET A 40 -9.59 -2.48 -6.55
N LEU A 41 -9.58 -3.28 -7.61
CA LEU A 41 -9.35 -2.77 -8.97
C LEU A 41 -10.35 -1.68 -9.34
N ALA A 42 -11.66 -1.89 -9.11
CA ALA A 42 -12.69 -0.90 -9.46
C ALA A 42 -12.50 0.46 -8.77
N THR A 43 -11.89 0.49 -7.58
CA THR A 43 -11.63 1.72 -6.81
C THR A 43 -10.29 2.39 -7.12
N MET A 44 -9.41 1.74 -7.88
CA MET A 44 -8.12 2.29 -8.28
C MET A 44 -8.24 3.27 -9.46
N THR A 45 -7.23 4.14 -9.61
CA THR A 45 -7.07 4.92 -10.85
C THR A 45 -6.70 4.01 -12.02
N VAL A 46 -6.89 4.48 -13.25
CA VAL A 46 -6.62 3.70 -14.47
C VAL A 46 -5.16 3.22 -14.53
N GLU A 47 -4.22 4.03 -14.06
CA GLU A 47 -2.80 3.70 -14.03
C GLU A 47 -2.52 2.54 -13.07
N LEU A 48 -3.07 2.60 -11.85
CA LEU A 48 -2.94 1.54 -10.87
C LEU A 48 -3.69 0.27 -11.30
N GLN A 49 -4.89 0.39 -11.88
CA GLN A 49 -5.62 -0.75 -12.42
C GLN A 49 -4.78 -1.57 -13.39
N LYS A 50 -4.13 -0.91 -14.38
CA LYS A 50 -3.28 -1.58 -15.37
C LYS A 50 -2.09 -2.31 -14.75
N GLN A 51 -1.54 -1.77 -13.67
CA GLN A 51 -0.41 -2.40 -12.97
C GLN A 51 -0.83 -3.66 -12.18
N HIS A 52 -2.10 -3.77 -11.81
CA HIS A 52 -2.60 -4.77 -10.87
C HIS A 52 -3.65 -5.72 -11.47
N GLU A 53 -3.96 -5.62 -12.77
CA GLU A 53 -5.05 -6.37 -13.44
C GLU A 53 -4.95 -7.90 -13.30
N ASN A 54 -3.73 -8.42 -13.13
CA ASN A 54 -3.44 -9.86 -12.99
C ASN A 54 -3.07 -10.26 -11.56
N MET A 55 -3.27 -9.38 -10.58
CA MET A 55 -2.96 -9.63 -9.18
C MET A 55 -4.23 -9.95 -8.37
N VAL A 56 -4.13 -10.91 -7.46
CA VAL A 56 -5.16 -11.15 -6.44
C VAL A 56 -5.05 -10.14 -5.30
N ALA A 57 -6.13 -9.96 -4.55
CA ALA A 57 -6.28 -8.98 -3.48
C ALA A 57 -5.07 -8.91 -2.54
N PHE A 58 -4.62 -10.06 -2.03
CA PHE A 58 -3.46 -10.14 -1.14
C PHE A 58 -2.19 -9.53 -1.77
N ASN A 59 -1.86 -9.93 -3.00
CA ASN A 59 -0.69 -9.43 -3.73
C ASN A 59 -0.81 -7.93 -4.03
N MET A 60 -2.01 -7.45 -4.38
CA MET A 60 -2.24 -6.02 -4.57
C MET A 60 -1.99 -5.23 -3.30
N ILE A 61 -2.50 -5.69 -2.15
CA ILE A 61 -2.30 -5.03 -0.87
C ILE A 61 -0.81 -4.93 -0.53
N GLU A 62 -0.07 -6.03 -0.65
CA GLU A 62 1.37 -6.05 -0.34
C GLU A 62 2.19 -5.17 -1.28
N HIS A 63 1.87 -5.19 -2.58
CA HIS A 63 2.53 -4.35 -3.55
C HIS A 63 2.26 -2.86 -3.30
N LEU A 64 1.01 -2.47 -3.05
CA LEU A 64 0.64 -1.08 -2.74
C LEU A 64 1.29 -0.60 -1.45
N LYS A 65 1.30 -1.42 -0.38
CA LYS A 65 2.01 -1.10 0.86
C LYS A 65 3.48 -0.81 0.58
N THR A 66 4.15 -1.68 -0.17
CA THR A 66 5.56 -1.52 -0.51
C THR A 66 5.79 -0.25 -1.32
N LEU A 67 5.00 -0.03 -2.38
CA LEU A 67 5.11 1.12 -3.27
C LEU A 67 4.95 2.45 -2.50
N TYR A 68 3.89 2.59 -1.70
CA TYR A 68 3.63 3.83 -0.96
C TYR A 68 4.60 4.03 0.22
N GLN A 69 5.08 2.96 0.85
CA GLN A 69 6.13 3.07 1.87
C GLN A 69 7.47 3.52 1.26
N GLU A 70 7.85 2.97 0.11
CA GLU A 70 9.05 3.42 -0.61
C GLU A 70 8.92 4.87 -1.07
N GLN A 71 7.75 5.24 -1.59
CA GLN A 71 7.48 6.62 -1.99
C GLN A 71 7.61 7.59 -0.81
N ALA A 72 7.01 7.25 0.34
CA ALA A 72 7.13 8.06 1.55
C ALA A 72 8.59 8.17 2.04
N ARG A 73 9.39 7.09 1.94
CA ARG A 73 10.82 7.12 2.25
C ARG A 73 11.59 8.08 1.35
N HIS A 74 11.34 8.03 0.03
CA HIS A 74 12.00 8.91 -0.93
C HIS A 74 11.61 10.37 -0.68
N GLU A 75 10.33 10.67 -0.49
CA GLU A 75 9.87 12.02 -0.17
C GLU A 75 10.47 12.55 1.14
N ARG A 76 10.54 11.72 2.19
CA ARG A 76 11.22 12.10 3.44
C ARG A 76 12.69 12.41 3.22
N PHE A 77 13.37 11.62 2.40
CA PHE A 77 14.78 11.87 2.07
C PHE A 77 14.95 13.22 1.35
N ASP A 78 14.12 13.51 0.35
CA ASP A 78 14.21 14.75 -0.41
C ASP A 78 13.88 15.98 0.44
N VAL A 79 12.84 15.91 1.28
CA VAL A 79 12.49 16.99 2.22
C VAL A 79 13.60 17.18 3.26
N SER A 80 14.13 16.10 3.84
CA SER A 80 15.25 16.18 4.79
C SER A 80 16.48 16.81 4.16
N LYS A 81 16.83 16.37 2.95
CA LYS A 81 17.95 16.92 2.18
C LYS A 81 17.75 18.40 1.92
N ALA A 82 16.56 18.83 1.51
CA ALA A 82 16.24 20.23 1.29
C ALA A 82 16.36 21.06 2.57
N LEU A 83 15.87 20.53 3.70
CA LEU A 83 15.98 21.15 5.01
C LEU A 83 17.45 21.38 5.39
N PHE A 84 18.29 20.34 5.36
CA PHE A 84 19.72 20.44 5.71
C PHE A 84 20.54 21.28 4.73
N GLN A 85 20.08 21.43 3.49
CA GLN A 85 20.72 22.31 2.49
C GLN A 85 20.28 23.77 2.59
N THR A 86 19.34 24.11 3.49
CA THR A 86 18.86 25.48 3.64
C THR A 86 19.99 26.35 4.20
N LYS A 87 20.61 27.16 3.34
CA LYS A 87 21.70 28.05 3.72
C LYS A 87 21.21 29.22 4.56
N GLU A 88 22.06 29.65 5.48
CA GLU A 88 21.94 30.93 6.17
C GLU A 88 22.39 32.06 5.24
N GLY A 89 21.65 33.17 5.22
CA GLY A 89 21.95 34.32 4.34
C GLY A 89 20.72 35.01 3.75
N SER A 90 19.54 34.42 3.86
CA SER A 90 18.25 35.10 3.61
C SER A 90 17.74 35.82 4.86
N PRO A 91 16.84 36.81 4.72
CA PRO A 91 16.18 37.41 5.88
C PRO A 91 15.54 36.34 6.77
N VAL A 92 15.64 36.53 8.09
CA VAL A 92 15.26 35.52 9.10
C VAL A 92 13.81 35.07 8.94
N GLY A 93 12.87 35.99 8.70
CA GLY A 93 11.45 35.67 8.55
C GLY A 93 11.16 34.62 7.47
N PRO A 94 11.48 34.91 6.18
CA PRO A 94 11.35 33.93 5.10
C PRO A 94 12.09 32.62 5.33
N HIS A 95 13.27 32.67 5.94
CA HIS A 95 14.04 31.47 6.26
C HIS A 95 13.30 30.57 7.26
N VAL A 96 12.82 31.16 8.36
CA VAL A 96 12.07 30.43 9.40
C VAL A 96 10.80 29.81 8.83
N LEU A 97 10.03 30.54 8.02
CA LEU A 97 8.83 30.01 7.38
C LEU A 97 9.13 28.80 6.49
N LYS A 98 10.25 28.85 5.76
CA LYS A 98 10.68 27.73 4.91
C LYS A 98 11.06 26.50 5.74
N VAL A 99 11.78 26.67 6.83
CA VAL A 99 12.15 25.59 7.76
C VAL A 99 10.90 24.97 8.40
N ILE A 100 9.95 25.78 8.85
CA ILE A 100 8.65 25.32 9.39
C ILE A 100 7.95 24.43 8.35
N GLY A 101 7.84 24.89 7.11
CA GLY A 101 7.18 24.11 6.05
C GLY A 101 7.88 22.78 5.75
N TYR A 102 9.20 22.67 5.91
CA TYR A 102 9.88 21.38 5.80
C TYR A 102 9.61 20.48 7.00
N VAL A 103 9.59 21.02 8.22
CA VAL A 103 9.29 20.24 9.44
C VAL A 103 7.85 19.71 9.41
N GLU A 104 6.87 20.53 9.05
CA GLU A 104 5.47 20.12 8.90
C GLU A 104 5.31 19.04 7.82
N ASN A 105 6.04 19.16 6.71
CA ASN A 105 6.04 18.12 5.67
C ASN A 105 6.64 16.80 6.15
N LEU A 106 7.70 16.83 6.95
CA LEU A 106 8.28 15.63 7.55
C LEU A 106 7.30 14.96 8.51
N GLU A 107 6.64 15.75 9.37
CA GLU A 107 5.61 15.23 10.29
C GLU A 107 4.46 14.55 9.54
N ARG A 108 4.01 15.12 8.41
CA ARG A 108 2.97 14.52 7.56
C ARG A 108 3.40 13.18 6.95
N LEU A 109 4.68 13.00 6.64
CA LEU A 109 5.20 11.81 5.98
C LEU A 109 5.52 10.64 6.93
N GLY A 110 5.34 10.83 8.24
CA GLY A 110 5.62 9.84 9.28
C GLY A 110 7.11 9.59 9.43
#